data_AF-E0WMV6-F1
#
_entry.id   AF-E0WMV6-F1
#
_cell.length_a   1.000
_cell.length_b   1.000
_cell.length_c   1.000
_cell.angle_alpha   90.00
_cell.angle_beta   90.00
_cell.angle_gamma   90.00
#
_symmetry.space_group_name_H-M   'P 1'
#
loop_
_entity.id
_entity.type
_entity.pdbx_description
1 polymer ?
#
loop_
_entity_poly.entity_id
_entity_poly.type
_entity_poly.pdbx_seq_one_letter_code
_entity_poly.pdbx_strand_id
1 'polypeptide(L)' 'RFLEYSTGECYFFNGTERVRLLERHFHNQEELLRFDSDVGEFRAVTELGRPVAES' A
#
# COMPACT_ATOMS: atom_id res chain seq x y z
N ARG A 1 -7.17 3.65 -21.66
CA ARG A 1 -7.87 4.44 -20.62
C ARG A 1 -6.97 4.42 -19.39
N PHE A 2 -6.68 5.57 -18.81
CA PHE A 2 -5.89 5.66 -17.58
C PHE A 2 -6.83 5.52 -16.37
N LEU A 3 -6.39 4.80 -15.35
CA LEU A 3 -7.08 4.66 -14.07
C LEU A 3 -6.05 4.66 -12.94
N GLU A 4 -6.15 5.63 -12.06
CA GLU A 4 -5.45 5.70 -10.79
C GLU A 4 -6.44 5.38 -9.68
N TYR A 5 -6.07 4.53 -8.73
CA TYR A 5 -6.87 4.28 -7.54
C TYR A 5 -6.02 3.78 -6.39
N SER A 6 -6.57 3.84 -5.18
CA SER A 6 -5.96 3.29 -3.97
C SER A 6 -6.95 2.42 -3.21
N THR A 7 -6.41 1.53 -2.37
CA THR A 7 -7.18 0.73 -1.42
C THR A 7 -6.61 0.89 -0.02
N GLY A 8 -7.48 1.07 0.97
CA GLY A 8 -7.15 0.95 2.38
C GLY A 8 -7.76 -0.33 2.94
N GLU A 9 -6.93 -1.28 3.32
CA GLU A 9 -7.33 -2.60 3.80
C GLU A 9 -6.97 -2.75 5.28
N CYS A 10 -7.96 -3.07 6.13
CA CYS A 10 -7.75 -3.33 7.55
C CYS A 10 -7.91 -4.81 7.85
N TYR A 11 -6.84 -5.47 8.28
CA TYR A 11 -6.83 -6.87 8.70
C TYR A 11 -6.87 -6.95 10.22
N PHE A 12 -7.89 -7.63 10.75
CA PHE A 12 -8.14 -7.78 12.18
C PHE A 12 -7.80 -9.21 12.62
N PHE A 13 -7.00 -9.35 13.68
CA PHE A 13 -6.64 -10.63 14.28
C PHE A 13 -7.05 -10.63 15.75
N ASN A 14 -7.78 -11.67 16.18
CA ASN A 14 -8.35 -11.78 17.52
C ASN A 14 -9.14 -10.54 17.95
N GLY A 15 -10.17 -10.20 17.17
CA GLY A 15 -10.88 -8.93 17.34
C GLY A 15 -9.99 -7.76 16.95
N THR A 16 -9.76 -6.82 17.86
CA THR A 16 -8.89 -5.65 17.63
C THR A 16 -7.56 -5.73 18.38
N GLU A 17 -7.19 -6.91 18.89
CA GLU A 17 -5.93 -7.11 19.62
C GLU A 17 -4.72 -6.81 18.72
N ARG A 18 -4.75 -7.31 17.47
CA ARG A 18 -3.78 -6.94 16.44
C ARG A 18 -4.52 -6.48 15.18
N VAL A 19 -4.14 -5.31 14.67
CA VAL A 19 -4.67 -4.76 13.42
C VAL A 19 -3.49 -4.46 12.49
N ARG A 20 -3.62 -4.87 11.23
CA ARG A 20 -2.67 -4.51 10.17
C ARG A 20 -3.37 -3.67 9.12
N LEU A 21 -2.79 -2.52 8.81
CA LEU A 21 -3.22 -1.63 7.74
C LEU A 21 -2.34 -1.87 6.50
N LEU A 22 -2.98 -2.10 5.35
CA LEU A 22 -2.34 -1.96 4.04
C LEU A 22 -2.96 -0.78 3.31
N GLU A 23 -2.14 0.20 2.96
CA GLU A 23 -2.50 1.26 2.01
C GLU A 23 -1.75 0.99 0.70
N ARG A 24 -2.50 0.80 -0.39
CA ARG A 24 -1.94 0.35 -1.68
C ARG A 24 -2.37 1.33 -2.76
N HIS A 25 -1.43 1.74 -3.61
CA HIS A 25 -1.65 2.67 -4.73
C HIS A 25 -1.44 1.96 -6.05
N PHE A 26 -2.36 2.17 -6.99
CA PHE A 26 -2.40 1.44 -8.26
C PHE A 26 -2.50 2.38 -9.47
N HIS A 27 -1.76 2.02 -10.51
CA HIS A 27 -1.89 2.56 -11.86
C HIS A 27 -2.31 1.45 -12.82
N ASN A 28 -3.48 1.56 -13.43
CA ASN A 28 -4.01 0.59 -14.39
C ASN A 28 -3.94 -0.87 -13.90
N GLN A 29 -4.36 -1.12 -12.65
CA GLN A 29 -4.34 -2.42 -11.94
C GLN A 29 -2.96 -2.90 -11.46
N GLU A 30 -1.88 -2.20 -11.82
CA GLU A 30 -0.55 -2.46 -11.29
C GLU A 30 -0.34 -1.69 -9.99
N GLU A 31 -0.01 -2.40 -8.91
CA GLU A 31 0.31 -1.77 -7.64
C GLU A 31 1.72 -1.17 -7.69
N LEU A 32 1.85 0.12 -7.40
CA LEU A 32 3.12 0.84 -7.51
C LEU A 32 3.78 1.06 -6.14
N LEU A 33 2.98 1.35 -5.13
CA LEU A 33 3.43 1.79 -3.80
C LEU A 33 2.54 1.18 -2.72
N ARG A 34 3.15 0.75 -1.63
CA ARG A 34 2.44 0.17 -0.48
C ARG A 34 2.98 0.71 0.83
N PHE A 35 2.09 1.15 1.72
CA PHE A 35 2.36 1.19 3.15
C PHE A 35 1.81 -0.07 3.80
N ASP A 36 2.63 -0.68 4.66
CA ASP A 36 2.25 -1.83 5.47
C ASP A 36 2.57 -1.50 6.93
N SER A 37 1.58 -1.50 7.80
CA SER A 37 1.80 -1.15 9.21
C SER A 37 2.77 -2.10 9.93
N ASP A 38 2.93 -3.34 9.46
CA ASP A 38 3.92 -4.26 10.00
C ASP A 38 5.36 -3.89 9.58
N VAL A 39 5.52 -3.11 8.50
CA VAL A 39 6.81 -2.59 8.01
C VAL A 39 7.06 -1.16 8.52
N GLY A 40 6.01 -0.34 8.58
CA GLY A 40 6.04 1.01 9.16
C GLY A 40 6.41 2.14 8.19
N GLU A 41 6.57 1.86 6.89
CA GLU A 41 6.92 2.85 5.87
C GLU A 41 6.30 2.50 4.50
N PHE A 42 6.26 3.49 3.61
CA PHE A 42 5.92 3.26 2.21
C PHE A 42 7.10 2.60 1.48
N ARG A 43 6.82 1.55 0.73
CA ARG A 43 7.80 0.91 -0.16
C ARG A 43 7.24 0.79 -1.56
N ALA A 44 8.13 1.04 -2.52
CA ALA A 44 7.87 0.78 -3.92
C ALA A 44 7.63 -0.71 -4.14
N VAL A 45 6.51 -1.06 -4.76
CA VAL A 45 6.19 -2.42 -5.21
C VAL A 45 6.77 -2.63 -6.61
N THR A 46 6.82 -1.57 -7.42
CA THR A 46 7.42 -1.53 -8.75
C THR A 46 8.29 -0.29 -8.91
N GLU A 47 9.13 -0.24 -9.95
CA GLU A 47 10.05 0.87 -10.19
C GLU A 47 9.36 2.23 -10.33
N LEU A 48 8.12 2.26 -10.83
CA LEU A 48 7.33 3.49 -10.94
C LEU A 48 6.99 4.10 -9.58
N GLY A 49 6.92 3.29 -8.51
CA GLY A 49 6.69 3.77 -7.14
C GLY A 49 7.95 4.28 -6.44
N ARG A 50 9.15 3.96 -6.94
CA ARG A 50 10.44 4.34 -6.33
C ARG A 50 10.57 5.84 -6.04
N PRO A 51 10.22 6.76 -6.96
CA PRO A 51 10.37 8.19 -6.72
C PRO A 51 9.54 8.71 -5.54
N VAL A 52 8.44 8.03 -5.21
CA VAL A 52 7.58 8.39 -4.07
C VAL A 52 8.07 7.74 -2.78
N ALA A 53 8.59 6.50 -2.85
CA ALA A 53 9.10 5.80 -1.68
C ALA A 53 10.41 6.39 -1.14
N GLU A 54 11.25 6.97 -2.02
CA GLU A 54 12.59 7.48 -1.68
C GLU A 54 12.65 9.02 -1.60
N SER A 55 11.51 9.72 -1.57
CA SER A 55 11.41 11.20 -1.53
C SER A 55 11.75 11.82 -0.19
#